data_AF-A0A0H2M8P9-F1
#
_entry.id   AF-A0A0H2M8P9-F1
#
_cell.length_a   1.000
_cell.length_b   1.000
_cell.length_c   1.000
_cell.angle_alpha   90.00
_cell.angle_beta   90.00
_cell.angle_gamma   90.00
#
_symmetry.space_group_name_H-M   'P 1'
#
loop_
_entity.id
_entity.type
_entity.pdbx_description
1 polymer ?
#
loop_
_entity_poly.entity_id
_entity_poly.type
_entity_poly.pdbx_seq_one_letter_code
_entity_poly.pdbx_strand_id
1 'polypeptide(L)'
;MSYTVNLIDFPDAPADVISAAEARFRRELDKLLGDGVGPALKAFENASESSADELTKDDVALAASWAKAYAAAKTAGFRALGEADEAYFEVRLD
;
A
#
# COMPACT_ATOMS: atom_id res chain seq x y z
N MET A 1 -8.00 -0.34 -13.21
CA MET A 1 -7.05 0.74 -12.88
C MET A 1 -5.70 0.10 -12.68
N SER A 2 -4.67 0.59 -13.34
CA SER A 2 -3.30 0.23 -13.00
C SER A 2 -2.80 1.14 -11.88
N TYR A 3 -1.77 0.70 -11.17
CA TYR A 3 -1.16 1.44 -10.09
C TYR A 3 0.34 1.12 -10.04
N THR A 4 1.12 2.00 -9.44
CA THR A 4 2.56 1.84 -9.20
C THR A 4 2.86 1.70 -7.72
N VAL A 5 3.99 1.07 -7.41
CA VAL A 5 4.51 0.91 -6.05
C VAL A 5 5.97 1.33 -6.09
N ASN A 6 6.33 2.31 -5.26
CA ASN A 6 7.71 2.78 -5.13
C ASN A 6 8.16 2.65 -3.67
N LEU A 7 9.36 2.11 -3.44
CA LEU A 7 9.99 2.14 -2.12
C LEU A 7 10.67 3.50 -1.92
N ILE A 8 10.27 4.20 -0.85
CA ILE A 8 10.76 5.54 -0.50
C ILE A 8 11.60 5.46 0.78
N ASP A 9 12.54 6.39 0.92
CA ASP A 9 13.42 6.55 2.10
C ASP A 9 14.23 5.29 2.44
N PHE A 10 14.67 4.57 1.41
CA PHE A 10 15.57 3.41 1.52
C PHE A 10 16.86 3.64 0.70
N PRO A 11 17.74 4.57 1.12
CA PRO A 11 18.97 4.91 0.40
C PRO A 11 19.99 3.76 0.42
N ASP A 12 20.97 3.84 -0.49
CA ASP A 12 22.12 2.93 -0.59
C ASP A 12 21.80 1.45 -0.88
N ALA A 13 20.53 1.11 -1.11
CA ALA A 13 20.11 -0.21 -1.54
C ALA A 13 20.33 -0.44 -3.05
N PRO A 14 20.80 -1.62 -3.46
CA PRO A 14 20.88 -1.99 -4.87
C PRO A 14 19.52 -1.93 -5.57
N ALA A 15 19.50 -1.53 -6.84
CA ALA A 15 18.25 -1.38 -7.60
C ALA A 15 17.45 -2.70 -7.71
N ASP A 16 18.13 -3.84 -7.81
CA ASP A 16 17.51 -5.17 -7.82
C ASP A 16 16.85 -5.52 -6.48
N VAL A 17 17.44 -5.07 -5.36
CA VAL A 17 16.89 -5.23 -4.02
C VAL A 17 15.60 -4.40 -3.86
N ILE A 18 15.62 -3.15 -4.34
CA ILE A 18 14.45 -2.25 -4.37
C ILE A 18 13.33 -2.87 -5.21
N SER A 19 13.62 -3.22 -6.47
CA SER A 19 12.62 -3.80 -7.39
C SER A 19 12.03 -5.10 -6.85
N ALA A 20 12.84 -5.95 -6.18
CA ALA A 20 12.33 -7.17 -5.58
C ALA A 20 11.41 -6.90 -4.38
N ALA A 21 11.66 -5.84 -3.60
CA ALA A 21 10.80 -5.45 -2.48
C ALA A 21 9.46 -4.88 -2.97
N GLU A 22 9.49 -3.97 -3.95
CA GLU A 22 8.30 -3.41 -4.60
C GLU A 22 7.44 -4.52 -5.23
N ALA A 23 8.07 -5.49 -5.93
CA ALA A 23 7.36 -6.61 -6.53
C ALA A 23 6.68 -7.52 -5.49
N ARG A 24 7.32 -7.76 -4.33
CA ARG A 24 6.72 -8.54 -3.23
C ARG A 24 5.55 -7.80 -2.62
N PHE A 25 5.70 -6.50 -2.36
CA PHE A 25 4.65 -5.65 -1.84
C PHE A 25 3.44 -5.64 -2.78
N ARG A 26 3.68 -5.37 -4.08
CA ARG A 26 2.63 -5.35 -5.11
C ARG A 26 1.89 -6.69 -5.17
N ARG A 27 2.62 -7.80 -5.21
CA ARG A 27 2.03 -9.14 -5.26
C ARG A 27 1.13 -9.44 -4.06
N GLU A 28 1.50 -9.00 -2.86
CA GLU A 28 0.67 -9.22 -1.68
C GLU A 28 -0.58 -8.32 -1.69
N LEU A 29 -0.48 -7.07 -2.17
CA LEU A 29 -1.66 -6.22 -2.41
C LEU A 29 -2.62 -6.85 -3.44
N ASP A 30 -2.10 -7.26 -4.60
CA ASP A 30 -2.89 -7.90 -5.65
C ASP A 30 -3.58 -9.17 -5.13
N LYS A 31 -2.91 -9.94 -4.26
CA LYS A 31 -3.48 -11.15 -3.63
C LYS A 31 -4.60 -10.83 -2.64
N LEU A 32 -4.50 -9.74 -1.89
CA LEU A 32 -5.45 -9.39 -0.82
C LEU A 32 -6.66 -8.61 -1.34
N LEU A 33 -6.47 -7.75 -2.34
CA LEU A 33 -7.50 -6.84 -2.84
C LEU A 33 -7.88 -7.09 -4.30
N GLY A 34 -6.99 -7.66 -5.12
CA GLY A 34 -7.21 -7.84 -6.55
C GLY A 34 -7.59 -6.53 -7.24
N ASP A 35 -8.67 -6.55 -8.03
CA ASP A 35 -9.21 -5.36 -8.70
C ASP A 35 -9.71 -4.27 -7.72
N GLY A 36 -9.81 -4.59 -6.43
CA GLY A 36 -10.23 -3.69 -5.36
C GLY A 36 -9.17 -2.70 -4.87
N VAL A 37 -7.92 -2.78 -5.34
CA VAL A 37 -6.83 -1.87 -4.92
C VAL A 37 -7.21 -0.40 -5.09
N GLY A 38 -7.70 -0.01 -6.26
CA GLY A 38 -8.06 1.38 -6.58
C GLY A 38 -9.19 1.93 -5.69
N PRO A 39 -10.36 1.27 -5.63
CA PRO A 39 -11.45 1.67 -4.74
C PRO A 39 -11.04 1.73 -3.27
N ALA A 40 -10.24 0.77 -2.79
CA ALA A 40 -9.83 0.73 -1.39
C ALA A 40 -8.86 1.86 -1.03
N LEU A 41 -7.87 2.15 -1.88
CA LEU A 41 -6.95 3.28 -1.70
C LEU A 41 -7.74 4.61 -1.68
N LYS A 42 -8.61 4.83 -2.66
CA LYS A 42 -9.41 6.06 -2.74
C LYS A 42 -10.32 6.24 -1.51
N ALA A 43 -10.93 5.16 -1.03
CA ALA A 43 -11.74 5.21 0.19
C ALA A 43 -10.89 5.57 1.42
N PHE A 44 -9.66 5.06 1.51
CA PHE A 44 -8.73 5.39 2.60
C PHE A 44 -8.24 6.85 2.56
N GLU A 45 -7.90 7.36 1.38
CA GLU A 45 -7.53 8.77 1.18
C GLU A 45 -8.70 9.68 1.58
N ASN A 46 -9.89 9.42 1.02
CA ASN A 46 -11.11 10.15 1.38
C ASN A 46 -11.38 10.11 2.89
N ALA A 47 -11.23 8.95 3.53
CA ALA A 47 -11.44 8.79 4.97
C ALA A 47 -10.42 9.54 5.84
N SER A 48 -9.22 9.78 5.31
CA SER A 48 -8.17 10.54 5.99
C SER A 48 -8.36 12.06 5.84
N GLU A 49 -8.99 12.49 4.76
CA GLU A 49 -9.24 13.92 4.45
C GLU A 49 -10.63 14.42 4.89
N SER A 50 -11.62 13.53 5.00
CA SER A 50 -13.02 13.87 5.28
C SER A 50 -13.38 13.70 6.75
N SER A 51 -14.44 14.37 7.20
CA SER A 51 -14.98 14.13 8.54
C SER A 51 -15.74 12.81 8.60
N ALA A 52 -15.76 12.14 9.75
CA ALA A 52 -16.41 10.84 9.91
C ALA A 52 -17.91 10.85 9.54
N ASP A 53 -18.59 11.99 9.69
CA ASP A 53 -20.00 12.20 9.34
C ASP A 53 -20.27 12.20 7.82
N GLU A 54 -19.23 12.30 6.99
CA GLU A 54 -19.31 12.36 5.52
C GLU A 54 -19.02 10.99 4.86
N LEU A 55 -18.54 10.02 5.62
CA LEU A 55 -18.16 8.69 5.11
C LEU A 55 -19.31 7.71 5.16
N THR A 56 -19.53 6.99 4.06
CA THR A 56 -20.48 5.88 4.05
C THR A 56 -19.92 4.65 4.77
N LYS A 57 -20.78 3.73 5.20
CA LYS A 57 -20.33 2.47 5.81
C LYS A 57 -19.47 1.63 4.86
N ASP A 58 -19.76 1.70 3.56
CA ASP A 58 -19.01 0.98 2.54
C ASP A 58 -17.62 1.59 2.36
N ASP A 59 -17.50 2.93 2.39
CA ASP A 59 -16.19 3.62 2.34
C ASP A 59 -15.33 3.28 3.56
N VAL A 60 -15.94 3.23 4.75
CA VAL A 60 -15.22 2.83 5.98
C VAL A 60 -14.72 1.38 5.86
N ALA A 61 -15.53 0.47 5.32
CA ALA A 61 -15.12 -0.93 5.13
C ALA A 61 -13.99 -1.07 4.09
N LEU A 62 -14.04 -0.30 3.01
CA LEU A 62 -12.99 -0.26 1.99
C LEU A 62 -11.69 0.33 2.54
N ALA A 63 -11.76 1.44 3.27
CA ALA A 63 -10.62 2.07 3.93
C ALA A 63 -9.96 1.13 4.95
N ALA A 64 -10.75 0.42 5.75
CA ALA A 64 -10.24 -0.58 6.69
C ALA A 64 -9.57 -1.77 5.97
N SER A 65 -10.14 -2.19 4.84
CA SER A 65 -9.57 -3.25 4.01
C SER A 65 -8.22 -2.82 3.40
N TRP A 66 -8.12 -1.57 2.95
CA TRP A 66 -6.87 -0.97 2.50
C TRP A 66 -5.80 -0.99 3.60
N ALA A 67 -6.10 -0.43 4.77
CA ALA A 67 -5.15 -0.34 5.88
C ALA A 67 -4.57 -1.72 6.26
N LYS A 68 -5.44 -2.74 6.32
CA LYS A 68 -5.02 -4.12 6.61
C LYS A 68 -4.15 -4.71 5.49
N ALA A 69 -4.53 -4.52 4.23
CA ALA A 69 -3.78 -5.03 3.09
C ALA A 69 -2.41 -4.36 2.96
N TYR A 70 -2.36 -3.04 3.13
CA TYR A 70 -1.12 -2.27 3.12
C TYR A 70 -0.16 -2.75 4.22
N ALA A 71 -0.64 -2.95 5.45
CA ALA A 71 0.20 -3.46 6.54
C ALA A 71 0.79 -4.85 6.23
N ALA A 72 -0.03 -5.77 5.71
CA ALA A 72 0.44 -7.10 5.31
C ALA A 72 1.46 -7.03 4.15
N ALA A 73 1.19 -6.19 3.15
CA ALA A 73 2.09 -5.97 2.03
C ALA A 73 3.41 -5.32 2.47
N LYS A 74 3.38 -4.36 3.40
CA LYS A 74 4.57 -3.75 4.01
C LYS A 74 5.46 -4.80 4.66
N THR A 75 4.87 -5.68 5.48
CA THR A 75 5.60 -6.82 6.07
C THR A 75 6.20 -7.73 5.00
N ALA A 76 5.46 -8.04 3.93
CA ALA A 76 5.95 -8.88 2.84
C ALA A 76 7.10 -8.22 2.04
N GLY A 77 7.00 -6.92 1.77
CA GLY A 77 8.01 -6.13 1.05
C GLY A 77 9.32 -6.03 1.82
N PHE A 78 9.26 -5.76 3.13
CA PHE A 78 10.45 -5.62 3.99
C PHE A 78 11.04 -6.94 4.50
N ARG A 79 10.36 -8.08 4.31
CA ARG A 79 10.80 -9.39 4.84
C ARG A 79 12.25 -9.75 4.52
N ALA A 80 12.79 -9.28 3.39
CA ALA A 80 14.16 -9.55 2.94
C ALA A 80 15.12 -8.35 3.09
N LEU A 81 14.65 -7.21 3.58
CA LEU A 81 15.41 -5.96 3.66
C LEU A 81 16.01 -5.66 5.05
N GLY A 82 15.47 -6.24 6.12
CA GLY A 82 15.90 -5.94 7.49
C GLY A 82 15.16 -4.74 8.09
N GLU A 83 15.79 -4.03 9.02
CA GLU A 83 15.24 -2.79 9.61
C GLU A 83 15.19 -1.68 8.57
N ALA A 84 14.06 -1.01 8.48
CA ALA A 84 13.77 0.02 7.50
C ALA A 84 12.81 1.06 8.12
N ASP A 85 13.22 1.58 9.28
CA ASP A 85 12.33 2.31 10.20
C ASP A 85 11.70 3.56 9.58
N GLU A 86 12.41 4.21 8.65
CA GLU A 86 11.90 5.40 7.92
C GLU A 86 11.32 5.04 6.54
N ALA A 87 11.60 3.85 6.02
CA ALA A 87 11.18 3.48 4.68
C ALA A 87 9.69 3.09 4.60
N TYR A 88 9.07 3.45 3.48
CA TYR A 88 7.68 3.10 3.21
C TYR A 88 7.45 2.81 1.73
N PHE A 89 6.37 2.08 1.44
CA PHE A 89 5.93 1.85 0.07
C PHE A 89 4.88 2.89 -0.30
N GLU A 90 5.19 3.74 -1.25
CA GLU A 90 4.23 4.64 -1.86
C GLU A 90 3.41 3.88 -2.90
N VAL A 91 2.09 4.06 -2.90
CA VAL A 91 1.20 3.49 -3.91
C VAL A 91 0.48 4.63 -4.62
N ARG A 92 0.55 4.67 -5.95
CA ARG A 92 -0.13 5.68 -6.78
C ARG A 92 -1.00 5.02 -7.85
N LEU A 93 -2.23 5.47 -8.01
CA LEU A 93 -3.07 5.07 -9.15
C LEU A 93 -2.60 5.77 -10.43
N ASP A 94 -2.66 5.06 -11.55
CA ASP A 94 -2.41 5.64 -12.89
C ASP A 94 -3.65 6.35 -13.46
#